data_AF-A0A4R1UT12-F1
#
_entry.id   AF-A0A4R1UT12-F1
#
_cell.length_a   1.000
_cell.length_b   1.000
_cell.length_c   1.000
_cell.angle_alpha   90.00
_cell.angle_beta   90.00
_cell.angle_gamma   90.00
#
_symmetry.space_group_name_H-M   'P 1'
#
loop_
_entity.id
_entity.type
_entity.pdbx_description
1 polymer ?
#
loop_
_entity_poly.entity_id
_entity_poly.type
_entity_poly.pdbx_seq_one_letter_code
_entity_poly.pdbx_strand_id
1 'polypeptide(L)'
;MTPEIASLRITRSIRSVEDDMDELLAKAGELLAEIARARVATEEAARLVHQPMARVASMQKSLMDARLELVKAHRDLTKVAETMDIPIRCPDQARVADEPATMEAAIAA
;
A
#
# COMPACT_ATOMS: atom_id res chain seq x y z
N MET A 1 8.63 -9.55 -19.46
CA MET A 1 8.64 -8.66 -18.27
C MET A 1 10.03 -8.74 -17.68
N THR A 2 10.72 -7.61 -17.53
CA THR A 2 12.08 -7.60 -16.99
C THR A 2 12.07 -7.46 -15.46
N PRO A 3 13.16 -7.82 -14.76
CA PRO A 3 13.27 -7.67 -13.30
C PRO A 3 13.02 -6.24 -12.81
N GLU A 4 13.42 -5.24 -13.57
CA GLU A 4 13.23 -3.81 -13.25
C GLU A 4 11.75 -3.42 -13.28
N ILE A 5 11.04 -3.84 -14.34
CA ILE A 5 9.60 -3.60 -14.45
C ILE A 5 8.83 -4.32 -13.33
N ALA A 6 9.25 -5.55 -12.99
CA ALA A 6 8.63 -6.30 -11.89
C ALA A 6 8.84 -5.59 -10.54
N SER A 7 10.07 -5.14 -10.26
CA SER A 7 10.41 -4.41 -9.03
C SER A 7 9.58 -3.13 -8.88
N LEU A 8 9.55 -2.28 -9.92
CA LEU A 8 8.77 -1.03 -9.91
C LEU A 8 7.27 -1.26 -9.71
N ARG A 9 6.72 -2.34 -10.29
CA ARG A 9 5.32 -2.73 -10.08
C ARG A 9 5.07 -3.17 -8.64
N ILE A 10 5.95 -3.98 -8.07
CA ILE A 10 5.84 -4.47 -6.68
C ILE A 10 5.89 -3.29 -5.71
N THR A 11 6.86 -2.37 -5.83
CA THR A 11 6.96 -1.19 -4.97
C THR A 11 5.71 -0.32 -5.04
N ARG A 12 5.15 -0.12 -6.25
CA ARG A 12 3.89 0.61 -6.41
C ARG A 12 2.72 -0.08 -5.72
N SER A 13 2.60 -1.41 -5.89
CA SER A 13 1.54 -2.19 -5.25
C SER A 13 1.64 -2.13 -3.73
N ILE A 14 2.85 -2.24 -3.18
CA ILE A 14 3.07 -2.15 -1.72
C ILE A 14 2.62 -0.79 -1.21
N ARG A 15 3.05 0.29 -1.86
CA ARG A 15 2.64 1.65 -1.48
C ARG A 15 1.11 1.83 -1.51
N SER A 16 0.46 1.31 -2.54
CA SER A 16 -1.01 1.34 -2.63
C SER A 16 -1.66 0.61 -1.44
N VAL A 17 -1.13 -0.55 -1.05
CA VAL A 17 -1.65 -1.29 0.11
C VAL A 17 -1.37 -0.53 1.41
N GLU A 18 -0.20 0.10 1.57
CA GLU A 18 0.12 0.96 2.72
C GLU A 18 -0.89 2.11 2.85
N ASP A 19 -1.19 2.80 1.75
CA ASP A 19 -2.18 3.89 1.70
C ASP A 19 -3.60 3.38 2.03
N ASP A 20 -4.00 2.23 1.47
CA ASP A 20 -5.30 1.60 1.74
C ASP A 20 -5.45 1.18 3.22
N MET A 21 -4.35 0.76 3.87
CA MET A 21 -4.35 0.43 5.30
C MET A 21 -4.53 1.67 6.17
N ASP A 22 -3.94 2.80 5.79
CA ASP A 22 -4.13 4.08 6.49
C ASP A 22 -5.58 4.58 6.38
N GLU A 23 -6.17 4.47 5.19
CA GLU A 23 -7.57 4.78 4.94
C GLU A 23 -8.51 3.86 5.76
N LEU A 24 -8.22 2.56 5.82
CA LEU A 24 -9.00 1.62 6.61
C LEU A 24 -8.89 1.91 8.12
N LEU A 25 -7.70 2.29 8.60
CA LEU A 25 -7.49 2.68 10.00
C LEU A 25 -8.29 3.93 10.36
N ALA A 26 -8.34 4.92 9.46
CA ALA A 26 -9.16 6.12 9.62
C ALA A 26 -10.64 5.78 9.76
N LYS A 27 -11.19 4.98 8.83
CA LYS A 27 -12.58 4.50 8.87
C LYS A 27 -12.91 3.71 10.12
N ALA A 28 -11.98 2.87 10.59
CA ALA A 28 -12.15 2.16 11.86
C ALA A 28 -12.23 3.12 13.07
N GLY A 29 -11.47 4.23 13.03
CA GLY A 29 -11.54 5.30 14.01
C GLY A 29 -12.88 6.03 14.02
N GLU A 30 -13.40 6.36 12.83
CA GLU A 30 -14.72 6.96 12.67
C GLU A 30 -15.82 6.06 13.25
N LEU A 31 -15.80 4.76 12.91
CA LEU A 31 -16.74 3.78 13.44
C LEU A 31 -16.70 3.70 14.98
N LEU A 32 -15.50 3.66 15.57
CA LEU A 32 -15.37 3.63 17.04
C LEU A 32 -15.95 4.89 17.69
N ALA A 33 -15.71 6.06 17.08
CA ALA A 33 -16.26 7.33 17.55
C ALA A 33 -17.78 7.38 17.44
N GLU A 34 -18.36 6.86 16.35
CA GLU A 34 -19.81 6.73 16.18
C GLU A 34 -20.43 5.82 17.24
N ILE A 35 -19.85 4.64 17.49
CA ILE A 35 -20.34 3.73 18.53
C ILE A 35 -20.30 4.41 19.90
N ALA A 36 -19.22 5.13 20.22
CA ALA A 36 -19.09 5.85 21.48
C ALA A 36 -20.15 6.96 21.62
N ARG A 37 -20.39 7.73 20.54
CA ARG A 37 -21.42 8.78 20.51
C ARG A 37 -22.83 8.20 20.64
N ALA A 38 -23.14 7.13 19.90
CA ALA A 38 -24.42 6.44 19.97
C ALA A 38 -24.69 5.95 21.40
N ARG A 39 -23.71 5.35 22.07
CA ARG A 39 -23.83 4.92 23.46
C ARG A 39 -24.22 6.04 24.41
N VAL A 40 -23.66 7.24 24.23
CA VAL A 40 -24.01 8.42 25.05
C VAL A 40 -25.41 8.91 24.72
N ALA A 41 -25.78 8.93 23.44
CA ALA A 41 -27.06 9.47 22.98
C ALA A 41 -28.27 8.57 23.31
N THR A 42 -28.09 7.25 23.35
CA THR A 42 -29.20 6.30 23.57
C THR A 42 -29.40 5.93 25.04
N GLU A 43 -28.58 6.45 25.95
CA GLU A 43 -28.56 6.10 27.38
C GLU A 43 -28.50 4.58 27.65
N GLU A 44 -28.08 3.81 26.65
CA GLU A 44 -27.99 2.35 26.73
C GLU A 44 -26.93 1.95 27.75
N ALA A 45 -27.23 0.91 28.52
CA ALA A 45 -26.34 0.46 29.58
C ALA A 45 -24.94 0.22 29.02
N ALA A 46 -23.93 0.85 29.64
CA ALA A 46 -22.53 0.79 29.20
C ALA A 46 -22.02 -0.66 28.94
N ARG A 47 -22.63 -1.63 29.61
CA ARG A 47 -22.36 -3.08 29.46
C ARG A 47 -22.66 -3.62 28.07
N LEU A 48 -23.68 -3.12 27.36
CA LEU A 48 -24.10 -3.65 26.06
C LEU A 48 -23.17 -3.22 24.92
N VAL A 49 -22.64 -2.00 25.00
CA VAL A 49 -21.84 -1.40 23.91
C VAL A 49 -20.32 -1.55 24.13
N HIS A 50 -19.89 -1.92 25.34
CA HIS A 50 -18.47 -2.12 25.65
C HIS A 50 -17.82 -3.22 24.79
N GLN A 51 -18.51 -4.35 24.57
CA GLN A 51 -17.94 -5.46 23.81
C GLN A 51 -17.76 -5.13 22.32
N PRO A 52 -18.73 -4.50 21.62
CA PRO A 52 -18.50 -3.95 20.28
C PRO A 52 -17.33 -2.97 20.20
N MET A 53 -17.24 -2.00 21.11
CA MET A 53 -16.13 -1.03 21.14
C MET A 53 -14.77 -1.72 21.31
N ALA A 54 -14.68 -2.69 22.22
CA ALA A 54 -13.44 -3.44 22.44
C ALA A 54 -13.03 -4.25 21.20
N ARG A 55 -13.99 -4.81 20.45
CA ARG A 55 -13.71 -5.53 19.20
C ARG A 55 -13.16 -4.59 18.12
N VAL A 56 -13.74 -3.39 17.96
CA VAL A 56 -13.24 -2.40 17.00
C VAL A 56 -11.83 -1.92 17.40
N ALA A 57 -11.59 -1.64 18.68
CA ALA A 57 -10.26 -1.27 19.17
C ALA A 57 -9.23 -2.39 18.94
N SER A 58 -9.61 -3.65 19.15
CA SER A 58 -8.74 -4.80 18.85
C SER A 58 -8.44 -4.91 17.34
N MET A 59 -9.43 -4.66 16.49
CA MET A 59 -9.24 -4.64 15.04
C MET A 59 -8.26 -3.53 14.63
N GLN A 60 -8.38 -2.32 15.19
CA GLN A 60 -7.44 -1.22 14.93
C GLN A 60 -6.00 -1.59 15.30
N LYS A 61 -5.81 -2.27 16.44
CA LYS A 61 -4.49 -2.80 16.82
C LYS A 61 -3.97 -3.79 15.78
N SER A 62 -4.77 -4.76 15.35
CA SER A 62 -4.37 -5.72 14.32
C SER A 62 -4.02 -5.06 12.98
N LEU A 63 -4.71 -3.98 12.61
CA LEU A 63 -4.37 -3.18 11.43
C LEU A 63 -3.01 -2.48 11.59
N MET A 64 -2.72 -1.90 12.75
CA MET A 64 -1.41 -1.30 13.04
C MET A 64 -0.28 -2.34 12.98
N ASP A 65 -0.50 -3.53 13.56
CA ASP A 65 0.47 -4.63 13.53
C ASP A 65 0.73 -5.10 12.09
N ALA A 66 -0.33 -5.30 11.29
CA ALA A 66 -0.21 -5.66 9.89
C ALA A 66 0.52 -4.57 9.07
N ARG A 67 0.27 -3.29 9.36
CA ARG A 67 0.95 -2.17 8.70
C ARG A 67 2.43 -2.16 9.02
N LEU A 68 2.80 -2.43 10.27
CA LEU A 68 4.20 -2.54 10.68
C LEU A 68 4.92 -3.64 9.89
N GLU A 69 4.30 -4.80 9.74
CA GLU A 69 4.88 -5.90 8.97
C GLU A 69 4.99 -5.56 7.46
N LEU A 70 4.00 -4.86 6.91
CA LEU A 70 4.04 -4.39 5.52
C LEU A 70 5.21 -3.42 5.28
N VAL A 71 5.40 -2.46 6.18
CA VAL A 71 6.52 -1.49 6.10
C VAL A 71 7.88 -2.20 6.23
N LYS A 72 7.99 -3.22 7.07
CA LYS A 72 9.21 -4.05 7.16
C LYS A 72 9.47 -4.79 5.85
N ALA A 73 8.45 -5.43 5.28
CA ALA A 73 8.56 -6.10 3.99
C ALA A 73 8.98 -5.13 2.87
N HIS A 74 8.39 -3.92 2.84
CA HIS A 74 8.77 -2.86 1.90
C HIS A 74 10.25 -2.48 2.05
N ARG A 75 10.72 -2.29 3.28
CA ARG A 75 12.12 -1.99 3.57
C ARG A 75 13.06 -3.12 3.13
N ASP A 76 12.69 -4.37 3.37
CA ASP A 76 13.53 -5.51 3.01
C ASP A 76 13.60 -5.71 1.49
N LEU A 77 12.48 -5.50 0.78
CA LEU A 77 12.47 -5.49 -0.69
C LEU A 77 13.33 -4.37 -1.27
N THR A 78 13.36 -3.21 -0.62
CA THR A 78 14.24 -2.10 -1.01
C THR A 78 15.71 -2.52 -0.92
N LYS A 79 16.14 -3.16 0.17
CA LYS A 79 17.52 -3.66 0.32
C LYS A 79 17.88 -4.72 -0.73
N VAL A 80 16.94 -5.60 -1.05
CA VAL A 80 17.14 -6.63 -2.09
C VAL A 80 17.37 -5.96 -3.44
N ALA A 81 16.55 -4.97 -3.79
CA ALA A 81 16.69 -4.26 -5.06
C ALA A 81 18.00 -3.45 -5.14
N GLU A 82 18.45 -2.83 -4.04
CA GLU A 82 19.78 -2.19 -3.96
C GLU A 82 20.91 -3.19 -4.21
N THR A 83 20.80 -4.40 -3.66
CA THR A 83 21.81 -5.46 -3.84
C THR A 83 21.86 -5.96 -5.29
N MET A 84 20.74 -5.89 -6.01
CA MET A 84 20.61 -6.33 -7.39
C MET A 84 20.85 -5.24 -8.43
N ASP A 85 21.24 -4.02 -8.00
CA ASP A 85 21.38 -2.82 -8.84
C ASP A 85 20.10 -2.51 -9.66
N ILE A 86 18.93 -2.87 -9.11
CA ILE A 86 17.65 -2.65 -9.76
C ILE A 86 17.16 -1.25 -9.37
N PRO A 87 16.84 -0.36 -10.35
CA PRO A 87 16.32 0.96 -10.04
C PRO A 87 14.96 0.86 -9.31
N ILE A 88 14.93 1.37 -8.07
CA ILE A 88 13.75 1.35 -7.18
C ILE A 88 12.88 2.61 -7.38
N ARG A 89 13.47 3.69 -7.88
CA ARG A 89 12.73 4.91 -8.25
C ARG A 89 12.28 4.83 -9.69
N CYS A 90 10.96 4.94 -9.90
CA CYS A 90 10.44 5.30 -11.20
C CYS A 90 10.99 6.69 -11.57
N PRO A 91 11.62 6.87 -12.75
CA PRO A 91 11.99 8.21 -13.22
C PRO A 91 10.72 9.06 -13.41
N ASP A 92 10.80 10.35 -13.08
CA ASP A 92 9.67 11.29 -13.12
C ASP A 92 9.11 11.48 -14.55
N GLN A 93 9.87 11.07 -15.57
CA GLN A 93 9.45 11.03 -16.96
C GLN A 93 9.95 9.73 -17.61
N ALA A 94 9.06 8.75 -17.79
CA ALA A 94 9.35 7.59 -18.61
C ALA A 94 9.08 7.95 -20.09
N ARG A 95 10.12 8.31 -20.84
CA ARG A 95 10.04 8.41 -22.30
C ARG A 95 10.21 7.03 -22.88
N VAL A 96 9.18 6.52 -23.55
CA VAL A 96 9.31 5.37 -24.45
C VAL A 96 10.10 5.89 -25.65
N ALA A 97 11.35 5.44 -25.80
CA ALA A 97 12.08 5.69 -27.03
C ALA A 97 11.44 4.83 -28.12
N ASP A 98 10.61 5.44 -28.96
CA ASP A 98 10.28 4.89 -30.27
C ASP A 98 11.56 4.92 -31.10
N GLU A 99 12.40 3.89 -31.01
CA GLU A 99 13.44 3.65 -32.01
C GLU A 99 12.81 2.85 -33.16
N PRO A 100 12.55 3.47 -34.33
CA PRO A 100 12.21 2.69 -35.51
C PRO A 100 13.46 1.89 -35.89
N ALA A 101 13.33 0.56 -35.89
CA ALA A 101 14.32 -0.35 -36.43
C ALA A 101 14.73 0.11 -37.84
N THR A 102 15.99 0.53 -37.99
CA THR A 102 16.59 0.81 -39.30
C THR A 102 16.62 -0.50 -40.08
N MET A 103 15.64 -0.67 -40.97
CA MET A 103 15.64 -1.73 -41.96
C MET A 103 16.64 -1.33 -43.04
N GLU A 104 17.82 -1.94 -42.96
CA GLU A 104 18.86 -1.97 -43.98
C GLU A 104 18.24 -2.48 -45.30
N ALA A 105 17.93 -1.57 -46.22
CA ALA A 105 17.56 -1.91 -47.60
C ALA A 105 18.78 -1.67 -48.49
N ALA A 106 19.60 -2.71 -48.62
CA ALA A 106 20.59 -2.84 -49.68
C ALA A 106 19.90 -3.19 -51.01
N ILE A 107 19.63 -2.19 -51.86
CA ILE A 107 19.32 -2.31 -53.32
C ILE A 107 19.62 -0.91 -53.92
N ALA A 108 20.43 -0.65 -54.94
CA ALA A 108 21.24 -1.41 -55.87
C ALA A 108 22.30 -0.45 -56.46
N ALA A 109 23.38 -1.05 -56.98
CA ALA A 109 24.33 -0.45 -57.91
C ALA A 109 23.71 -0.17 -59.29
#